data_AF-A0A397VKS9-F1
#
_entry.id   AF-A0A397VKS9-F1
#
_cell.length_a   1.000
_cell.length_b   1.000
_cell.length_c   1.000
_cell.angle_alpha   90.00
_cell.angle_beta   90.00
_cell.angle_gamma   90.00
#
_symmetry.space_group_name_H-M   'P 1'
#
loop_
_entity.id
_entity.type
_entity.pdbx_description
1 polymer ?
#
loop_
_entity_poly.entity_id
_entity_poly.type
_entity_poly.pdbx_seq_one_letter_code
_entity_poly.pdbx_strand_id
1 'polypeptide(L)'
;MKDYQNYLNFKDAKNTMNQLNISFYQINILSQQNNIINCIINIEPEVNNIVIYLNKDDPKNQEFIAKITKFNPSPIIIPLNKKEEKEEILFNSSTLVEKRNIHLELQGGSKIITFTENKRKSCSMGLMVTKNGSDFIATAGHCAEEVPSPRLFYLESIDHINREIGPMVEFSLSRNNLGFIKNLNADNIQLRPII
;
A
#
# COMPACT_ATOMS: atom_id res chain seq x y z
N MET A 1 -7.04 -3.73 29.65
CA MET A 1 -7.63 -2.84 28.62
C MET A 1 -8.28 -1.57 29.20
N LYS A 2 -8.79 -1.57 30.44
CA LYS A 2 -9.40 -0.36 31.04
C LYS A 2 -8.41 0.80 31.23
N ASP A 3 -7.14 0.53 31.47
CA ASP A 3 -6.15 1.58 31.80
C ASP A 3 -5.69 2.43 30.61
N TYR A 4 -6.01 2.03 29.38
CA TYR A 4 -5.61 2.75 28.16
C TYR A 4 -6.74 3.57 27.52
N GLN A 5 -7.98 3.43 28.00
CA GLN A 5 -9.13 4.14 27.41
C GLN A 5 -8.98 5.66 27.49
N ASN A 6 -8.35 6.18 28.54
CA ASN A 6 -8.13 7.61 28.72
C ASN A 6 -7.01 8.20 27.83
N TYR A 7 -6.21 7.35 27.18
CA TYR A 7 -5.16 7.79 26.23
C TYR A 7 -5.67 7.81 24.79
N LEU A 8 -6.83 7.20 24.51
CA LEU A 8 -7.41 7.15 23.19
C LEU A 8 -8.50 8.21 23.06
N ASN A 9 -8.15 9.31 22.39
CA ASN A 9 -9.12 10.34 22.03
C ASN A 9 -9.67 10.07 20.64
N PHE A 10 -10.86 9.48 20.57
CA PHE A 10 -11.56 9.27 19.32
C PHE A 10 -12.36 10.52 18.95
N LYS A 11 -12.11 11.04 17.75
CA LYS A 11 -12.93 12.09 17.15
C LYS A 11 -13.67 11.50 15.96
N ASP A 12 -14.93 11.88 15.80
CA ASP A 12 -15.70 11.48 14.64
C ASP A 12 -15.07 12.01 13.36
N ALA A 13 -14.86 11.10 12.40
CA ALA A 13 -14.41 11.47 11.07
C ALA A 13 -15.58 12.10 10.29
N LYS A 14 -15.35 13.31 9.77
CA LYS A 14 -16.33 14.03 8.93
C LYS A 14 -16.41 13.46 7.51
N ASN A 15 -15.30 12.93 7.00
CA ASN A 15 -15.12 12.39 5.66
C ASN A 15 -14.63 10.96 5.73
N THR A 16 -15.18 10.09 4.88
CA THR A 16 -14.71 8.72 4.74
C THR A 16 -13.35 8.67 4.05
N MET A 17 -12.55 7.64 4.35
CA MET A 17 -11.26 7.44 3.68
C MET A 17 -11.40 7.29 2.16
N ASN A 18 -12.49 6.68 1.70
CA ASN A 18 -12.76 6.55 0.27
C ASN A 18 -12.99 7.91 -0.40
N GLN A 19 -13.77 8.80 0.21
CA GLN A 19 -13.98 10.16 -0.30
C GLN A 19 -12.65 10.93 -0.36
N LEU A 20 -11.85 10.85 0.70
CA LEU A 20 -10.55 11.51 0.76
C LEU A 20 -9.59 10.98 -0.32
N ASN A 21 -9.54 9.67 -0.54
CA ASN A 21 -8.68 9.08 -1.58
C ASN A 21 -9.08 9.52 -2.99
N ILE A 22 -10.40 9.54 -3.29
CA ILE A 22 -10.90 9.99 -4.59
C ILE A 22 -10.53 11.45 -4.83
N SER A 23 -10.82 12.34 -3.87
CA SER A 23 -10.49 13.75 -4.00
C SER A 23 -8.99 14.00 -4.07
N PHE A 24 -8.19 13.27 -3.28
CA PHE A 24 -6.73 13.37 -3.30
C PHE A 24 -6.16 13.02 -4.67
N TYR A 25 -6.62 11.92 -5.26
CA TYR A 25 -6.18 11.50 -6.60
C TYR A 25 -6.54 12.54 -7.68
N GLN A 26 -7.75 13.08 -7.63
CA GLN A 26 -8.18 14.13 -8.57
C GLN A 26 -7.36 15.41 -8.43
N ILE A 27 -7.05 15.83 -7.19
CA ILE A 27 -6.22 17.01 -6.93
C ILE A 27 -4.81 16.80 -7.46
N ASN A 28 -4.24 15.60 -7.27
CA ASN A 28 -2.90 15.27 -7.75
C ASN A 28 -2.81 15.26 -9.29
N ILE A 29 -3.85 14.77 -9.99
CA ILE A 29 -3.90 14.88 -11.46
C ILE A 29 -3.95 16.36 -11.88
N LEU A 30 -4.78 17.16 -11.22
CA LEU A 30 -4.91 18.58 -11.55
C LEU A 30 -3.61 19.35 -11.28
N SER A 31 -2.88 19.05 -10.20
CA SER A 31 -1.61 19.72 -9.90
C SER A 31 -0.58 19.48 -11.01
N GLN A 32 -0.51 18.24 -11.52
CA GLN A 32 0.35 17.88 -12.65
C GLN A 32 -0.07 18.59 -13.95
N GLN A 33 -1.37 18.58 -14.27
CA GLN A 33 -1.90 19.24 -15.48
C GLN A 33 -1.66 20.76 -15.48
N ASN A 34 -1.69 21.40 -14.31
CA ASN A 34 -1.46 22.84 -14.17
C ASN A 34 0.02 23.19 -13.89
N ASN A 35 0.93 22.21 -13.93
CA ASN A 35 2.37 22.37 -13.65
C ASN A 35 2.65 23.13 -12.35
N ILE A 36 1.92 22.77 -11.28
CA ILE A 36 2.07 23.40 -9.97
C ILE A 36 3.40 23.00 -9.36
N ILE A 37 4.23 23.99 -9.02
CA ILE A 37 5.52 23.81 -8.34
C ILE A 37 5.41 24.22 -6.86
N ASN A 38 6.31 23.70 -6.02
CA ASN A 38 6.36 24.00 -4.58
C ASN A 38 5.00 23.83 -3.88
N CYS A 39 4.38 22.67 -4.07
CA CYS A 39 3.08 22.33 -3.52
C CYS A 39 3.16 20.99 -2.78
N ILE A 40 2.60 20.95 -1.57
CA ILE A 40 2.50 19.72 -0.77
C ILE A 40 1.01 19.41 -0.61
N ILE A 41 0.58 18.23 -1.06
CA ILE A 41 -0.81 17.77 -0.98
C ILE A 41 -0.82 16.50 -0.12
N ASN A 42 -1.56 16.50 0.99
CA ASN A 42 -1.65 15.34 1.90
C ASN A 42 -3.07 15.16 2.43
N ILE A 43 -3.42 13.93 2.84
CA ILE A 43 -4.59 13.67 3.70
C ILE A 43 -4.12 13.80 5.15
N GLU A 44 -4.68 14.74 5.91
CA GLU A 44 -4.32 14.96 7.30
C GLU A 44 -5.34 14.33 8.25
N PRO A 45 -4.92 13.34 9.07
CA PRO A 45 -5.82 12.67 10.00
C PRO A 45 -6.42 13.60 11.06
N GLU A 46 -5.67 14.62 11.50
CA GLU A 46 -6.08 15.54 12.57
C GLU A 46 -7.35 16.34 12.22
N VAL A 47 -7.47 16.73 10.94
CA VAL A 47 -8.62 17.47 10.39
C VAL A 47 -9.53 16.57 9.56
N ASN A 48 -9.14 15.32 9.32
CA ASN A 48 -9.83 14.35 8.47
C ASN A 48 -10.24 14.95 7.11
N ASN A 49 -9.28 15.64 6.47
CA ASN A 49 -9.45 16.32 5.18
C ASN A 49 -8.13 16.35 4.39
N ILE A 50 -8.21 16.75 3.12
CA ILE A 50 -7.04 17.02 2.29
C ILE A 50 -6.54 18.42 2.60
N VAL A 51 -5.25 18.54 2.89
CA VAL A 51 -4.57 19.80 3.16
C VAL A 51 -3.53 20.04 2.09
N ILE A 52 -3.50 21.28 1.59
CA ILE A 52 -2.60 21.68 0.52
C ILE A 52 -1.82 22.92 0.94
N TYR A 53 -0.50 22.78 0.99
CA TYR A 53 0.43 23.86 1.24
C TYR A 53 0.92 24.39 -0.10
N LEU A 54 0.59 25.65 -0.41
CA LEU A 54 1.03 26.30 -1.65
C LEU A 54 1.06 27.83 -1.54
N ASN A 55 1.86 28.50 -2.37
CA ASN A 55 1.87 29.96 -2.43
C ASN A 55 0.60 30.48 -3.14
N LYS A 56 -0.32 31.11 -2.38
CA LYS A 56 -1.59 31.63 -2.91
C LYS A 56 -1.44 32.86 -3.81
N ASP A 57 -0.31 33.55 -3.72
CA ASP A 57 -0.07 34.78 -4.46
C ASP A 57 0.40 34.51 -5.90
N ASP A 58 0.79 33.27 -6.23
CA ASP A 58 1.14 32.88 -7.59
C ASP A 58 -0.13 32.80 -8.46
N PRO A 59 -0.22 33.56 -9.58
CA PRO A 59 -1.37 33.53 -10.47
C PRO A 59 -1.73 32.14 -11.00
N LYS A 60 -0.74 31.27 -11.24
CA LYS A 60 -1.00 29.87 -11.68
C LYS A 60 -1.68 29.06 -10.59
N ASN A 61 -1.28 29.30 -9.35
CA ASN A 61 -1.85 28.61 -8.20
C ASN A 61 -3.30 29.05 -7.93
N GLN A 62 -3.66 30.29 -8.25
CA GLN A 62 -5.03 30.78 -8.10
C GLN A 62 -6.02 30.02 -8.99
N GLU A 63 -5.65 29.75 -10.24
CA GLU A 63 -6.48 28.97 -11.15
C GLU A 63 -6.66 27.53 -10.64
N PHE A 64 -5.58 26.92 -10.17
CA PHE A 64 -5.62 25.59 -9.56
C PHE A 64 -6.51 25.54 -8.30
N ILE A 65 -6.36 26.50 -7.39
CA ILE A 65 -7.20 26.63 -6.19
C ILE A 65 -8.69 26.76 -6.58
N ALA A 66 -9.01 27.56 -7.58
CA ALA A 66 -10.39 27.75 -8.04
C ALA A 66 -11.02 26.46 -8.60
N LYS A 67 -10.20 25.55 -9.15
CA LYS A 67 -10.66 24.24 -9.65
C LYS A 67 -10.92 23.27 -8.49
N ILE A 68 -9.97 23.15 -7.55
CA ILE A 68 -10.01 22.12 -6.49
C ILE A 68 -10.94 22.47 -5.33
N THR A 69 -11.22 23.75 -5.09
CA THR A 69 -12.16 24.19 -4.04
C THR A 69 -13.59 23.68 -4.26
N LYS A 70 -13.92 23.26 -5.48
CA LYS A 70 -15.21 22.66 -5.87
C LYS A 70 -15.33 21.18 -5.51
N PHE A 71 -14.27 20.54 -5.03
CA PHE A 71 -14.30 19.12 -4.68
C PHE A 71 -15.02 18.86 -3.37
N ASN A 72 -15.40 17.60 -3.17
CA ASN A 72 -16.07 17.14 -1.95
C ASN A 72 -15.34 15.91 -1.38
N PRO A 73 -14.62 16.04 -0.24
CA PRO A 73 -14.50 17.26 0.56
C PRO A 73 -13.65 18.34 -0.11
N SER A 74 -13.97 19.60 0.21
CA SER A 74 -13.19 20.73 -0.26
C SER A 74 -11.86 20.77 0.50
N PRO A 75 -10.71 20.86 -0.20
CA PRO A 75 -9.41 20.84 0.43
C PRO A 75 -9.14 22.12 1.24
N ILE A 76 -8.39 21.99 2.33
CA ILE A 76 -7.93 23.12 3.15
C ILE A 76 -6.65 23.66 2.53
N ILE A 77 -6.62 24.94 2.20
CA ILE A 77 -5.46 25.58 1.58
C ILE A 77 -4.68 26.42 2.61
N ILE A 78 -3.45 26.01 2.88
CA ILE A 78 -2.51 26.70 3.78
C ILE A 78 -1.47 27.42 2.92
N PRO A 79 -1.29 28.75 3.08
CA PRO A 79 -0.28 29.48 2.34
C PRO A 79 1.14 29.09 2.80
N LEU A 80 2.03 28.79 1.85
CA LEU A 80 3.46 28.74 2.13
C LEU A 80 3.96 30.18 2.33
N ASN A 81 4.43 30.53 3.52
CA ASN A 81 4.97 31.86 3.78
C ASN A 81 6.32 32.04 3.07
N LYS A 82 6.47 33.10 2.26
CA LYS A 82 7.73 33.48 1.58
C LYS A 82 8.94 33.66 2.51
N LYS A 83 8.74 33.82 3.82
CA LYS A 83 9.84 33.98 4.80
C LYS A 83 10.49 32.66 5.23
N GLU A 84 9.94 31.52 4.84
CA GLU A 84 10.59 30.22 4.98
C GLU A 84 11.33 29.83 3.67
N GLU A 85 11.67 30.81 2.82
CA GLU A 85 12.67 30.65 1.77
C GLU A 85 14.08 30.57 2.39
N LYS A 86 14.40 29.42 2.98
CA LYS A 86 15.73 28.78 3.07
C LYS A 86 15.63 27.57 3.99
N GLU A 87 14.90 26.57 3.55
CA GLU A 87 15.58 25.39 3.05
C GLU A 87 14.96 25.15 1.67
N GLU A 88 15.78 24.98 0.64
CA GLU A 88 15.35 24.04 -0.37
C GLU A 88 15.03 22.77 0.41
N ILE A 89 13.77 22.55 0.73
CA ILE A 89 13.28 21.19 0.84
C ILE A 89 13.37 20.71 -0.62
N LEU A 90 14.60 20.46 -1.07
CA LEU A 90 14.93 19.27 -1.82
C LEU A 90 14.13 18.22 -1.08
N PHE A 91 12.96 17.92 -1.62
CA PHE A 91 12.13 16.82 -1.20
C PHE A 91 12.95 15.61 -1.61
N ASN A 92 14.03 15.40 -0.86
CA ASN A 92 14.83 14.23 -0.90
C ASN A 92 13.86 13.24 -0.30
N SER A 93 13.15 12.54 -1.16
CA SER A 93 12.24 11.44 -0.79
C SER A 93 12.95 10.39 0.09
N SER A 94 14.24 10.54 0.35
CA SER A 94 15.03 9.79 1.32
C SER A 94 14.82 10.19 2.78
N THR A 95 14.27 11.38 3.12
CA THR A 95 14.08 11.82 4.51
C THR A 95 12.62 11.98 4.96
N LEU A 96 11.65 12.02 4.04
CA LEU A 96 10.22 11.97 4.38
C LEU A 96 9.73 10.54 4.37
N VAL A 97 9.51 10.03 5.59
CA VAL A 97 9.38 8.61 5.91
C VAL A 97 10.73 7.95 5.62
N GLU A 98 11.54 7.64 6.63
CA GLU A 98 12.50 6.52 6.50
C GLU A 98 11.76 5.48 5.71
N LYS A 99 12.14 5.24 4.45
CA LYS A 99 11.41 4.41 3.49
C LYS A 99 10.83 3.30 4.33
N ARG A 100 9.52 3.37 4.68
CA ARG A 100 9.01 2.49 5.75
C ARG A 100 9.49 1.15 5.25
N ASN A 101 10.32 0.47 6.03
CA ASN A 101 10.67 -0.88 5.67
C ASN A 101 9.34 -1.62 5.84
N ILE A 102 8.49 -1.51 4.81
CA ILE A 102 7.24 -2.20 4.66
C ILE A 102 7.73 -3.59 4.35
N HIS A 103 8.15 -4.25 5.42
CA HIS A 103 8.22 -5.67 5.49
C HIS A 103 6.80 -6.12 5.20
N LEU A 104 6.61 -6.68 4.01
CA LEU A 104 5.37 -7.37 3.70
C LEU A 104 5.31 -8.56 4.66
N GLU A 105 4.59 -8.37 5.76
CA GLU A 105 4.30 -9.45 6.68
C GLU A 105 3.37 -10.42 5.96
N LEU A 106 3.90 -11.58 5.61
CA LEU A 106 3.10 -12.68 5.08
C LEU A 106 2.40 -13.36 6.26
N GLN A 107 1.09 -13.20 6.33
CA GLN A 107 0.24 -13.80 7.36
C GLN A 107 -0.68 -14.85 6.75
N GLY A 108 -1.06 -15.86 7.54
CA GLY A 108 -2.06 -16.82 7.10
C GLY A 108 -3.32 -16.11 6.62
N GLY A 109 -3.80 -16.48 5.43
CA GLY A 109 -4.90 -15.82 4.74
C GLY A 109 -4.48 -14.79 3.68
N SER A 110 -3.21 -14.36 3.64
CA SER A 110 -2.72 -13.44 2.60
C SER A 110 -3.00 -13.98 1.18
N LYS A 111 -3.41 -13.09 0.28
CA LYS A 111 -3.69 -13.46 -1.11
C LYS A 111 -2.39 -13.73 -1.86
N ILE A 112 -2.29 -14.93 -2.39
CA ILE A 112 -1.23 -15.35 -3.32
C ILE A 112 -1.84 -15.55 -4.69
N ILE A 113 -1.05 -15.28 -5.72
CA ILE A 113 -1.49 -15.39 -7.11
C ILE A 113 -0.53 -16.25 -7.92
N THR A 114 -1.05 -16.83 -8.98
CA THR A 114 -0.28 -17.51 -10.01
C THR A 114 -0.93 -17.25 -11.36
N PHE A 115 -0.20 -17.56 -12.42
CA PHE A 115 -0.62 -17.30 -13.79
C PHE A 115 -0.67 -18.62 -14.55
N THR A 116 -1.81 -18.87 -15.18
CA THR A 116 -1.94 -19.87 -16.25
C THR A 116 -1.86 -19.15 -17.60
N GLU A 117 -1.83 -19.89 -18.71
CA GLU A 117 -1.68 -19.31 -20.05
C GLU A 117 -2.66 -18.17 -20.36
N ASN A 118 -3.87 -18.22 -19.79
CA ASN A 118 -4.93 -17.27 -20.10
C ASN A 118 -5.61 -16.65 -18.87
N LYS A 119 -5.20 -17.01 -17.65
CA LYS A 119 -5.91 -16.59 -16.43
C LYS A 119 -4.98 -16.33 -15.26
N ARG A 120 -5.36 -15.32 -14.48
CA ARG A 120 -4.84 -15.11 -13.14
C ARG A 120 -5.63 -15.98 -12.16
N LYS A 121 -4.96 -16.86 -11.45
CA LYS A 121 -5.54 -17.67 -10.37
C LYS A 121 -5.11 -17.10 -9.04
N SER A 122 -6.06 -16.96 -8.11
CA SER A 122 -5.83 -16.41 -6.77
C SER A 122 -6.17 -17.46 -5.73
N CYS A 123 -5.32 -17.55 -4.71
CA CYS A 123 -5.49 -18.43 -3.57
C CYS A 123 -5.13 -17.69 -2.27
N SER A 124 -5.40 -18.33 -1.15
CA SER A 124 -4.94 -17.85 0.14
C SER A 124 -3.73 -18.66 0.60
N MET A 125 -2.76 -17.96 1.17
CA MET A 125 -1.73 -18.59 1.96
C MET A 125 -2.37 -19.26 3.18
N GLY A 126 -1.92 -20.49 3.50
CA GLY A 126 -2.25 -21.16 4.74
C GLY A 126 -1.22 -20.84 5.83
N LEU A 127 -0.38 -21.82 6.16
CA LEU A 127 0.62 -21.69 7.22
C LEU A 127 2.02 -21.71 6.62
N MET A 128 2.96 -21.09 7.33
CA MET A 128 4.37 -21.29 7.03
C MET A 128 4.88 -22.58 7.68
N VAL A 129 5.75 -23.30 6.97
CA VAL A 129 6.29 -24.58 7.38
C VAL A 129 7.78 -24.61 7.08
N THR A 130 8.60 -24.94 8.07
CA THR A 130 10.04 -25.15 7.88
C THR A 130 10.34 -26.64 7.81
N LYS A 131 11.09 -27.07 6.79
CA LYS A 131 11.52 -28.46 6.60
C LYS A 131 12.98 -28.46 6.13
N ASN A 132 13.84 -29.17 6.86
CA ASN A 132 15.28 -29.29 6.55
C ASN A 132 15.99 -27.94 6.34
N GLY A 133 15.67 -26.94 7.17
CA GLY A 133 16.26 -25.60 7.09
C GLY A 133 15.81 -24.76 5.89
N SER A 134 14.78 -25.19 5.15
CA SER A 134 14.11 -24.40 4.11
C SER A 134 12.71 -24.02 4.54
N ASP A 135 12.30 -22.80 4.22
CA ASP A 135 10.95 -22.30 4.51
C ASP A 135 10.01 -22.51 3.33
N PHE A 136 8.79 -22.91 3.67
CA PHE A 136 7.72 -23.20 2.75
C PHE A 136 6.43 -22.51 3.20
N ILE A 137 5.58 -22.23 2.22
CA ILE A 137 4.22 -21.78 2.44
C ILE A 137 3.29 -22.94 2.07
N ALA A 138 2.53 -23.42 3.05
CA ALA A 138 1.43 -24.35 2.83
C ALA A 138 0.21 -23.59 2.28
N THR A 139 -0.42 -24.13 1.24
CA THR A 139 -1.67 -23.65 0.65
C THR A 139 -2.44 -24.85 0.08
N ALA A 140 -3.56 -24.61 -0.61
CA ALA A 140 -4.31 -25.68 -1.25
C ALA A 140 -3.59 -26.21 -2.49
N GLY A 141 -3.57 -27.54 -2.66
CA GLY A 141 -2.91 -28.19 -3.79
C GLY A 141 -3.50 -27.81 -5.14
N HIS A 142 -4.82 -27.63 -5.22
CA HIS A 142 -5.49 -27.19 -6.44
C HIS A 142 -5.09 -25.76 -6.87
N CYS A 143 -4.39 -24.98 -6.05
CA CYS A 143 -3.84 -23.69 -6.48
C CYS A 143 -2.81 -23.84 -7.60
N ALA A 144 -2.14 -25.00 -7.68
CA ALA A 144 -1.20 -25.35 -8.73
C ALA A 144 -1.82 -26.09 -9.92
N GLU A 145 -3.11 -26.42 -9.86
CA GLU A 145 -3.82 -27.06 -10.96
C GLU A 145 -3.87 -26.11 -12.17
N GLU A 146 -3.56 -26.66 -13.35
CA GLU A 146 -3.43 -25.93 -14.62
C GLU A 146 -2.30 -24.88 -14.68
N VAL A 147 -1.44 -24.80 -13.66
CA VAL A 147 -0.27 -23.93 -13.68
C VAL A 147 0.90 -24.67 -14.36
N PRO A 148 1.53 -24.09 -15.39
CA PRO A 148 2.67 -24.70 -16.06
C PRO A 148 3.88 -24.81 -15.12
N SER A 149 4.76 -25.78 -15.35
CA SER A 149 6.05 -25.86 -14.65
C SER A 149 7.04 -24.86 -15.25
N PRO A 150 7.80 -24.10 -14.43
CA PRO A 150 7.76 -24.05 -12.97
C PRO A 150 6.52 -23.30 -12.45
N ARG A 151 5.86 -23.88 -11.44
CA ARG A 151 4.59 -23.36 -10.89
C ARG A 151 4.84 -22.20 -9.93
N LEU A 152 5.13 -21.02 -10.48
CA LEU A 152 5.51 -19.84 -9.71
C LEU A 152 4.32 -19.18 -9.03
N PHE A 153 4.54 -18.73 -7.80
CA PHE A 153 3.57 -17.98 -7.00
C PHE A 153 4.14 -16.63 -6.59
N TYR A 154 3.23 -15.66 -6.51
CA TYR A 154 3.53 -14.28 -6.20
C TYR A 154 2.61 -13.76 -5.09
N LEU A 155 3.13 -12.84 -4.29
CA LEU A 155 2.34 -12.03 -3.37
C LEU A 155 1.79 -10.82 -4.12
N GLU A 156 0.48 -10.62 -4.05
CA GLU A 156 -0.13 -9.37 -4.53
C GLU A 156 0.08 -8.29 -3.47
N SER A 157 0.90 -7.29 -3.81
CA SER A 157 1.17 -6.13 -2.95
C SER A 157 0.19 -4.98 -3.23
N ILE A 158 0.07 -4.06 -2.27
CA ILE A 158 -0.82 -2.88 -2.32
C ILE A 158 -0.46 -1.94 -3.49
N ASP A 159 0.81 -1.94 -3.92
CA ASP A 159 1.31 -1.21 -5.08
C ASP A 159 1.06 -1.94 -6.42
N HIS A 160 0.31 -3.05 -6.40
CA HIS A 160 0.08 -3.95 -7.55
C HIS A 160 1.35 -4.54 -8.16
N ILE A 161 2.50 -4.41 -7.49
CA ILE A 161 3.74 -5.07 -7.90
C ILE A 161 3.73 -6.47 -7.32
N ASN A 162 3.61 -7.46 -8.19
CA ASN A 162 3.64 -8.86 -7.79
C ASN A 162 5.05 -9.24 -7.37
N ARG A 163 5.24 -9.60 -6.10
CA ARG A 163 6.54 -10.06 -5.60
C ARG A 163 6.60 -11.56 -5.65
N GLU A 164 7.60 -12.11 -6.31
CA GLU A 164 7.78 -13.56 -6.38
C GLU A 164 8.03 -14.14 -4.99
N ILE A 165 7.28 -15.18 -4.65
CA ILE A 165 7.51 -15.99 -3.46
C ILE A 165 8.43 -17.15 -3.85
N GLY A 166 8.07 -17.86 -4.91
CA GLY A 166 8.80 -19.00 -5.44
C GLY A 166 7.86 -20.07 -6.01
N PRO A 167 8.40 -21.23 -6.41
CA PRO A 167 7.64 -22.30 -7.03
C PRO A 167 6.94 -23.20 -6.00
N MET A 168 5.77 -23.74 -6.36
CA MET A 168 5.18 -24.90 -5.67
C MET A 168 5.93 -26.18 -6.06
N VAL A 169 6.58 -26.80 -5.07
CA VAL A 169 7.49 -27.94 -5.26
C VAL A 169 6.86 -29.29 -4.91
N GLU A 170 5.90 -29.30 -4.00
CA GLU A 170 5.16 -30.51 -3.59
C GLU A 170 3.66 -30.17 -3.55
N PHE A 171 2.79 -30.96 -4.17
CA PHE A 171 1.34 -30.82 -4.01
C PHE A 171 0.57 -32.12 -4.23
N SER A 172 -0.62 -32.21 -3.65
CA SER A 172 -1.55 -33.33 -3.79
C SER A 172 -2.96 -32.78 -3.99
N LEU A 173 -3.65 -33.26 -5.02
CA LEU A 173 -5.06 -32.91 -5.29
C LEU A 173 -6.03 -33.89 -4.64
N SER A 174 -5.67 -35.18 -4.58
CA SER A 174 -6.62 -36.27 -4.33
C SER A 174 -6.74 -36.72 -2.88
N ARG A 175 -5.76 -36.45 -2.01
CA ARG A 175 -5.81 -36.90 -0.61
C ARG A 175 -6.11 -35.77 0.36
N ASN A 176 -5.26 -34.74 0.36
CA ASN A 176 -5.31 -33.68 1.37
C ASN A 176 -5.51 -32.28 0.76
N ASN A 177 -5.58 -32.17 -0.58
CA ASN A 177 -5.63 -30.90 -1.30
C ASN A 177 -4.62 -29.88 -0.74
N LEU A 178 -3.34 -30.28 -0.65
CA LEU A 178 -2.28 -29.53 0.02
C LEU A 178 -1.14 -29.26 -0.95
N GLY A 179 -0.55 -28.07 -0.89
CA GLY A 179 0.60 -27.66 -1.70
C GLY A 179 1.61 -26.86 -0.90
N PHE A 180 2.89 -26.99 -1.23
CA PHE A 180 4.01 -26.33 -0.57
C PHE A 180 4.79 -25.49 -1.57
N ILE A 181 4.77 -24.18 -1.37
CA ILE A 181 5.53 -23.20 -2.14
C ILE A 181 6.85 -22.96 -1.43
N LYS A 182 7.98 -23.18 -2.11
CA LYS A 182 9.30 -22.88 -1.54
C LYS A 182 9.47 -21.37 -1.48
N ASN A 183 9.73 -20.83 -0.29
CA ASN A 183 10.00 -19.39 -0.13
C ASN A 183 11.46 -19.11 -0.54
N LEU A 184 11.64 -18.40 -1.65
CA LEU A 184 12.96 -18.02 -2.16
C LEU A 184 13.39 -16.61 -1.71
N ASN A 185 12.48 -15.82 -1.11
CA ASN A 185 12.68 -14.41 -0.78
C ASN A 185 12.47 -14.13 0.73
N ALA A 186 13.07 -14.96 1.59
CA ALA A 186 12.98 -14.83 3.06
C ALA A 186 13.50 -13.48 3.59
N ASP A 187 14.45 -12.83 2.90
CA ASP A 187 15.06 -11.57 3.37
C ASP A 187 14.16 -10.33 3.20
N ASN A 188 13.17 -10.40 2.29
CA ASN A 188 12.22 -9.29 2.03
C ASN A 188 10.84 -9.49 2.67
N ILE A 189 10.64 -10.64 3.30
CA ILE A 189 9.37 -11.09 3.88
C ILE A 189 9.64 -11.46 5.33
N GLN A 190 9.27 -10.58 6.25
CA GLN A 190 9.39 -10.88 7.68
C GLN A 190 8.17 -11.67 8.13
N LEU A 191 8.44 -12.77 8.82
CA LEU A 191 7.47 -13.80 9.12
C LEU A 191 7.08 -13.68 10.59
N ARG A 192 5.79 -13.44 10.86
CA ARG A 192 5.29 -13.45 12.23
C ARG A 192 4.87 -14.86 12.64
N PRO A 193 5.41 -15.40 13.74
CA PRO A 193 4.77 -16.52 14.40
C PRO A 193 3.41 -16.06 14.95
N ILE A 194 2.39 -16.90 14.78
CA ILE A 194 1.10 -16.73 15.47
C ILE A 194 1.36 -17.10 16.94
N ILE A 195 1.20 -16.13 17.85
CA ILE A 195 1.21 -16.32 19.31
C ILE A 195 -0.21 -16.62 19.76
#